data_AF-A0A920AVF2-F1
#
_entry.id   AF-A0A920AVF2-F1
#
_cell.length_a   1.000
_cell.length_b   1.000
_cell.length_c   1.000
_cell.angle_alpha   90.00
_cell.angle_beta   90.00
_cell.angle_gamma   90.00
#
_symmetry.space_group_name_H-M   'P 1'
#
loop_
_entity.id
_entity.type
_entity.pdbx_description
1 polymer ?
#
loop_
_entity_poly.entity_id
_entity_poly.type
_entity_poly.pdbx_seq_one_letter_code
_entity_poly.pdbx_strand_id
1 'polypeptide(L)'
;MGRKLIYKYDKELSFWGGNEYLFFENKFVRNTSINIRGFDLEDIYSNFLYEDFSRKNRKYTYNPDINGGFLFNVNNSSNAEFEADYVNIHFYLQKPQAFNSENKIYVVGDFNNYQISDEYLMEYNSRYNLFELVLKLKQGFYNYKYIAVNQEKKIIHGEISGNFDETENEYNVIVYYRNYGERFDRVVGVGKGLSQFITN
;
A
#
# COMPACT_ATOMS: atom_id res chain seq x y z
N MET A 1 7.32 27.09 33.04
CA MET A 1 6.64 26.86 31.74
C MET A 1 7.53 27.39 30.63
N GLY A 2 7.86 26.56 29.64
CA GLY A 2 8.84 26.87 28.58
C GLY A 2 8.21 27.07 27.20
N ARG A 3 8.99 27.50 26.22
CA ARG A 3 8.58 27.67 24.81
C ARG A 3 8.54 26.35 24.02
N LYS A 4 8.57 25.21 24.71
CA LYS A 4 8.70 23.86 24.12
C LYS A 4 7.52 23.01 24.56
N LEU A 5 6.80 22.45 23.59
CA LEU A 5 5.83 21.39 23.81
C LEU A 5 6.52 20.04 23.64
N ILE A 6 6.28 19.11 24.58
CA ILE A 6 6.87 17.77 24.57
C ILE A 6 5.70 16.78 24.61
N TYR A 7 5.64 15.91 23.61
CA TYR A 7 4.63 14.87 23.50
C TYR A 7 5.33 13.53 23.75
N LYS A 8 5.03 12.90 24.88
CA LYS A 8 5.55 11.60 25.31
C LYS A 8 4.37 10.77 25.78
N TYR A 9 3.63 10.21 24.82
CA TYR A 9 2.45 9.39 25.08
C TYR A 9 2.66 8.03 24.44
N ASP A 10 2.47 6.98 25.23
CA ASP A 10 2.73 5.61 24.76
C ASP A 10 1.53 5.04 23.99
N LYS A 11 0.34 5.62 24.12
CA LYS A 11 -0.89 5.07 23.50
C LYS A 11 -1.33 5.88 22.29
N GLU A 12 -1.46 7.20 22.44
CA GLU A 12 -1.99 8.10 21.43
C GLU A 12 -1.03 8.29 20.25
N LEU A 13 0.27 8.08 20.47
CA LEU A 13 1.32 8.17 19.44
C LEU A 13 1.82 6.79 18.99
N SER A 14 1.11 5.72 19.38
CA SER A 14 1.43 4.36 18.94
C SER A 14 0.70 4.02 17.67
N PHE A 15 1.44 3.48 16.71
CA PHE A 15 0.94 3.01 15.42
C PHE A 15 1.28 1.53 15.27
N TRP A 16 0.45 0.82 14.52
CA TRP A 16 0.80 -0.53 14.08
C TRP A 16 1.99 -0.46 13.12
N GLY A 17 3.02 -1.28 13.35
CA GLY A 17 4.23 -1.30 12.52
C GLY A 17 4.00 -1.78 11.09
N GLY A 18 2.95 -2.57 10.85
CA GLY A 18 2.65 -3.09 9.51
C GLY A 18 3.75 -4.02 8.99
N ASN A 19 3.96 -4.00 7.68
CA ASN A 19 5.03 -4.73 7.00
C ASN A 19 5.40 -3.92 5.74
N GLU A 20 6.51 -4.23 5.10
CA GLU A 20 6.90 -3.61 3.82
C GLU A 20 5.82 -3.85 2.76
N TYR A 21 5.62 -2.87 1.87
CA TYR A 21 4.76 -2.98 0.70
C TYR A 21 5.23 -4.10 -0.23
N LEU A 22 4.26 -4.72 -0.90
CA LEU A 22 4.53 -5.56 -2.06
C LEU A 22 4.72 -4.65 -3.27
N PHE A 23 5.30 -5.17 -4.33
CA PHE A 23 5.49 -4.37 -5.54
C PHE A 23 5.50 -5.19 -6.81
N PHE A 24 5.23 -4.52 -7.92
CA PHE A 24 5.50 -5.04 -9.26
C PHE A 24 6.08 -3.93 -10.13
N GLU A 25 6.74 -4.32 -11.22
CA GLU A 25 7.18 -3.35 -12.23
C GLU A 25 6.87 -3.88 -13.63
N ASN A 26 6.09 -3.13 -14.41
CA ASN A 26 5.73 -3.47 -15.80
C ASN A 26 6.29 -2.48 -16.83
N LYS A 27 7.55 -2.09 -16.64
CA LYS A 27 8.30 -1.24 -17.59
C LYS A 27 8.27 -1.78 -19.03
N PHE A 28 8.23 -3.12 -19.18
CA PHE A 28 7.99 -3.82 -20.43
C PHE A 28 6.69 -4.61 -20.34
N VAL A 29 5.62 -4.15 -20.99
CA VAL A 29 4.30 -4.80 -20.89
C VAL A 29 4.26 -6.23 -21.42
N ARG A 30 5.11 -6.52 -22.41
CA ARG A 30 5.16 -7.79 -23.15
C ARG A 30 6.21 -8.75 -22.59
N ASN A 31 6.48 -8.67 -21.28
CA ASN A 31 7.49 -9.48 -20.62
C ASN A 31 7.00 -9.89 -19.22
N THR A 32 7.51 -11.02 -18.76
CA THR A 32 7.52 -11.41 -17.36
C THR A 32 8.69 -10.71 -16.66
N SER A 33 8.41 -9.55 -16.05
CA SER A 33 9.36 -8.80 -15.22
C SER A 33 9.12 -9.07 -13.73
N ILE A 34 9.59 -8.17 -12.86
CA ILE A 34 9.55 -8.37 -11.41
C ILE A 34 8.09 -8.51 -10.94
N ASN A 35 7.81 -9.65 -10.29
CA ASN A 35 6.51 -10.05 -9.76
C ASN A 35 5.39 -10.15 -10.81
N ILE A 36 5.74 -10.28 -12.10
CA ILE A 36 4.80 -10.55 -13.20
C ILE A 36 5.00 -11.99 -13.70
N ARG A 37 3.96 -12.80 -13.58
CA ARG A 37 3.92 -14.21 -13.99
C ARG A 37 3.72 -14.39 -15.49
N GLY A 38 2.96 -13.49 -16.11
CA GLY A 38 2.61 -13.59 -17.52
C GLY A 38 1.96 -12.32 -18.04
N PHE A 39 1.74 -12.27 -19.35
CA PHE A 39 0.99 -11.22 -20.00
C PHE A 39 0.14 -11.80 -21.12
N ASP A 40 -0.89 -11.08 -21.50
CA ASP A 40 -1.71 -11.37 -22.68
C ASP A 40 -2.13 -10.06 -23.35
N LEU A 41 -2.59 -10.14 -24.59
CA LEU A 41 -3.15 -9.01 -25.32
C LEU A 41 -4.58 -9.33 -25.74
N GLU A 42 -5.52 -8.60 -25.15
CA GLU A 42 -6.91 -8.54 -25.61
C GLU A 42 -7.15 -7.19 -26.30
N ASP A 43 -7.98 -6.31 -25.73
CA ASP A 43 -8.17 -4.94 -26.22
C ASP A 43 -7.00 -4.02 -25.82
N ILE A 44 -6.58 -4.12 -24.56
CA ILE A 44 -5.29 -3.61 -24.07
C ILE A 44 -4.49 -4.76 -23.47
N TYR A 45 -3.21 -4.52 -23.22
CA TYR A 45 -2.40 -5.54 -22.55
C TYR A 45 -2.90 -5.83 -21.14
N SER A 46 -2.75 -7.09 -20.76
CA SER A 46 -2.95 -7.58 -19.41
C SER A 46 -1.63 -8.10 -18.85
N ASN A 47 -1.32 -7.78 -17.60
CA ASN A 47 -0.20 -8.36 -16.86
C ASN A 47 -0.75 -9.09 -15.64
N PHE A 48 -0.34 -10.35 -15.50
CA PHE A 48 -0.77 -11.24 -14.44
C PHE A 48 0.32 -11.30 -13.38
N LEU A 49 0.05 -10.81 -12.17
CA LEU A 49 1.01 -10.90 -11.08
C LEU A 49 1.15 -12.35 -10.60
N TYR A 50 2.24 -12.63 -9.87
CA TYR A 50 2.30 -13.86 -9.08
C TYR A 50 1.28 -13.81 -7.94
N GLU A 51 0.88 -14.98 -7.45
CA GLU A 51 0.02 -15.08 -6.28
C GLU A 51 0.76 -14.64 -5.03
N ASP A 52 0.22 -13.64 -4.35
CA ASP A 52 0.64 -13.25 -3.03
C ASP A 52 0.02 -14.15 -1.96
N PHE A 53 0.65 -14.18 -0.79
CA PHE A 53 0.18 -14.92 0.37
C PHE A 53 0.24 -14.05 1.63
N SER A 54 -0.59 -14.38 2.62
CA SER A 54 -0.55 -13.69 3.91
C SER A 54 0.82 -13.85 4.58
N ARG A 55 1.37 -12.72 5.03
CA ARG A 55 2.64 -12.62 5.76
C ARG A 55 2.45 -12.46 7.27
N LYS A 56 1.20 -12.36 7.76
CA LYS A 56 0.85 -12.13 9.17
C LYS A 56 1.55 -13.06 10.17
N ASN A 57 1.63 -14.35 9.86
CA ASN A 57 2.19 -15.37 10.76
C ASN A 57 3.61 -15.80 10.38
N ARG A 58 4.30 -15.01 9.55
CA ARG A 58 5.68 -15.30 9.12
C ARG A 58 6.66 -14.43 9.90
N LYS A 59 7.94 -14.82 9.85
CA LYS A 59 9.02 -13.96 10.37
C LYS A 59 9.17 -12.73 9.47
N TYR A 60 9.49 -11.59 10.06
CA TYR A 60 9.85 -10.40 9.31
C TYR A 60 11.01 -10.72 8.34
N THR A 61 10.95 -10.15 7.14
CA THR A 61 12.01 -10.23 6.15
C THR A 61 12.10 -8.86 5.51
N TYR A 62 13.29 -8.27 5.56
CA TYR A 62 13.53 -6.96 4.98
C TYR A 62 13.25 -7.00 3.46
N ASN A 63 12.39 -6.09 3.01
CA ASN A 63 11.98 -5.95 1.62
C ASN A 63 11.86 -4.45 1.30
N PRO A 64 12.95 -3.77 0.89
CA PRO A 64 12.95 -2.33 0.72
C PRO A 64 11.90 -1.89 -0.30
N ASP A 65 11.22 -0.79 0.00
CA ASP A 65 10.15 -0.22 -0.81
C ASP A 65 10.24 1.31 -0.87
N ILE A 66 9.24 1.97 -1.46
CA ILE A 66 9.12 3.43 -1.49
C ILE A 66 7.88 3.90 -0.71
N ASN A 67 7.57 3.22 0.39
CA ASN A 67 6.50 3.53 1.35
C ASN A 67 5.10 3.68 0.73
N GLY A 68 4.79 2.90 -0.29
CA GLY A 68 3.48 2.92 -0.96
C GLY A 68 3.46 3.73 -2.26
N GLY A 69 4.56 4.40 -2.58
CA GLY A 69 4.74 5.16 -3.80
C GLY A 69 4.63 4.35 -5.10
N PHE A 70 4.49 5.08 -6.20
CA PHE A 70 4.52 4.53 -7.54
C PHE A 70 5.32 5.47 -8.45
N LEU A 71 5.85 4.93 -9.54
CA LEU A 71 6.61 5.67 -10.53
C LEU A 71 6.24 5.20 -11.92
N PHE A 72 5.71 6.09 -12.75
CA PHE A 72 5.53 5.79 -14.17
C PHE A 72 6.90 5.55 -14.81
N ASN A 73 7.08 4.38 -15.40
CA ASN A 73 8.35 3.95 -15.95
C ASN A 73 8.11 3.09 -17.18
N VAL A 74 8.74 3.45 -18.29
CA VAL A 74 8.59 2.79 -19.58
C VAL A 74 9.96 2.63 -20.19
N ASN A 75 10.18 1.51 -20.86
CA ASN A 75 11.44 1.31 -21.55
C ASN A 75 11.57 2.21 -22.79
N ASN A 76 12.78 2.74 -23.00
CA ASN A 76 13.10 3.64 -24.12
C ASN A 76 12.20 4.90 -24.19
N SER A 77 11.69 5.34 -23.06
CA SER A 77 10.86 6.54 -22.98
C SER A 77 11.68 7.77 -22.62
N SER A 78 11.37 8.89 -23.28
CA SER A 78 11.93 10.20 -22.94
C SER A 78 11.11 10.90 -21.85
N ASN A 79 9.80 10.60 -21.81
CA ASN A 79 8.88 11.07 -20.79
C ASN A 79 7.75 10.06 -20.54
N ALA A 80 7.92 9.24 -19.49
CA ALA A 80 6.97 8.19 -19.14
C ALA A 80 5.60 8.74 -18.71
N GLU A 81 5.51 9.99 -18.27
CA GLU A 81 4.22 10.58 -17.89
C GLU A 81 3.26 10.70 -19.08
N PHE A 82 3.77 10.84 -20.30
CA PHE A 82 2.95 10.93 -21.51
C PHE A 82 3.01 9.68 -22.39
N GLU A 83 4.12 8.94 -22.33
CA GLU A 83 4.38 7.81 -23.22
C GLU A 83 3.96 6.45 -22.62
N ALA A 84 3.66 6.38 -21.32
CA ALA A 84 3.23 5.13 -20.70
C ALA A 84 1.80 4.75 -21.06
N ASP A 85 1.61 3.47 -21.42
CA ASP A 85 0.31 2.90 -21.71
C ASP A 85 -0.45 2.51 -20.43
N TYR A 86 -1.76 2.37 -20.55
CA TYR A 86 -2.57 1.70 -19.53
C TYR A 86 -2.63 0.20 -19.80
N VAL A 87 -2.50 -0.58 -18.72
CA VAL A 87 -2.43 -2.04 -18.72
C VAL A 87 -3.39 -2.56 -17.66
N ASN A 88 -4.10 -3.64 -17.95
CA ASN A 88 -4.88 -4.36 -16.95
C ASN A 88 -3.92 -5.17 -16.06
N ILE A 89 -3.87 -4.86 -14.76
CA ILE A 89 -3.05 -5.57 -13.78
C ILE A 89 -3.95 -6.50 -12.98
N HIS A 90 -3.68 -7.80 -13.07
CA HIS A 90 -4.40 -8.83 -12.34
C HIS A 90 -3.66 -9.17 -11.04
N PHE A 91 -4.27 -8.80 -9.92
CA PHE A 91 -3.81 -9.09 -8.56
C PHE A 91 -4.38 -10.42 -8.09
N TYR A 92 -3.56 -11.19 -7.38
CA TYR A 92 -3.93 -12.48 -6.84
C TYR A 92 -3.44 -12.62 -5.40
N LEU A 93 -4.35 -12.93 -4.47
CA LEU A 93 -4.02 -13.21 -3.07
C LEU A 93 -4.61 -14.54 -2.65
N GLN A 94 -3.76 -15.47 -2.20
CA GLN A 94 -4.22 -16.73 -1.62
C GLN A 94 -5.07 -16.47 -0.37
N LYS A 95 -6.23 -17.14 -0.27
CA LYS A 95 -7.10 -17.01 0.90
C LYS A 95 -6.33 -17.35 2.18
N PRO A 96 -6.21 -16.43 3.15
CA PRO A 96 -5.56 -16.73 4.41
C PRO A 96 -6.33 -17.81 5.18
N GLN A 97 -5.60 -18.76 5.81
CA GLN A 97 -6.17 -19.96 6.43
C GLN A 97 -7.26 -19.69 7.48
N ALA A 98 -7.13 -18.59 8.25
CA ALA A 98 -8.06 -18.20 9.31
C ALA A 98 -8.79 -16.88 8.99
N PHE A 99 -9.03 -16.59 7.70
CA PHE A 99 -9.72 -15.37 7.29
C PHE A 99 -11.24 -15.48 7.49
N ASN A 100 -11.83 -14.55 8.24
CA ASN A 100 -13.29 -14.43 8.32
C ASN A 100 -13.84 -14.01 6.94
N SER A 101 -14.68 -14.86 6.34
CA SER A 101 -15.28 -14.64 5.02
C SER A 101 -16.21 -13.42 4.94
N GLU A 102 -16.63 -12.88 6.08
CA GLU A 102 -17.42 -11.65 6.13
C GLU A 102 -16.57 -10.38 5.99
N ASN A 103 -15.26 -10.49 6.19
CA ASN A 103 -14.34 -9.38 5.99
C ASN A 103 -14.04 -9.22 4.50
N LYS A 104 -13.79 -7.96 4.12
CA LYS A 104 -13.44 -7.58 2.75
C LYS A 104 -11.95 -7.28 2.65
N ILE A 105 -11.35 -7.58 1.50
CA ILE A 105 -9.93 -7.28 1.23
C ILE A 105 -9.83 -6.26 0.11
N TYR A 106 -9.04 -5.22 0.33
CA TYR A 106 -8.82 -4.15 -0.64
C TYR A 106 -7.35 -4.05 -1.01
N VAL A 107 -7.07 -3.70 -2.28
CA VAL A 107 -5.71 -3.35 -2.74
C VAL A 107 -5.51 -1.85 -2.63
N VAL A 108 -4.46 -1.41 -1.94
CA VAL A 108 -4.20 0.00 -1.69
C VAL A 108 -2.74 0.39 -1.92
N GLY A 109 -2.52 1.66 -2.27
CA GLY A 109 -1.21 2.32 -2.34
C GLY A 109 -1.38 3.82 -2.63
N ASP A 110 -0.28 4.53 -2.86
CA ASP A 110 -0.35 5.96 -3.23
C ASP A 110 -1.12 6.17 -4.55
N PHE A 111 -1.02 5.21 -5.48
CA PHE A 111 -1.66 5.29 -6.81
C PHE A 111 -3.19 5.39 -6.76
N ASN A 112 -3.81 4.96 -5.66
CA ASN A 112 -5.25 5.12 -5.41
C ASN A 112 -5.55 5.91 -4.14
N ASN A 113 -4.59 6.70 -3.65
CA ASN A 113 -4.73 7.51 -2.43
C ASN A 113 -5.21 6.70 -1.21
N TYR A 114 -4.81 5.42 -1.11
CA TYR A 114 -5.24 4.50 -0.06
C TYR A 114 -6.76 4.34 0.11
N GLN A 115 -7.52 4.55 -0.96
CA GLN A 115 -8.97 4.51 -0.89
C GLN A 115 -9.49 3.08 -0.63
N ILE A 116 -10.50 3.00 0.23
CA ILE A 116 -11.27 1.77 0.51
C ILE A 116 -12.62 1.92 -0.19
N SER A 117 -12.65 1.55 -1.48
CA SER A 117 -13.82 1.65 -2.35
C SER A 117 -14.05 0.33 -3.08
N ASP A 118 -15.24 0.12 -3.61
CA ASP A 118 -15.59 -1.12 -4.33
C ASP A 118 -14.74 -1.34 -5.59
N GLU A 119 -14.13 -0.29 -6.16
CA GLU A 119 -13.17 -0.40 -7.27
C GLU A 119 -11.92 -1.20 -6.88
N TYR A 120 -11.52 -1.15 -5.61
CA TYR A 120 -10.31 -1.79 -5.10
C TYR A 120 -10.61 -3.06 -4.29
N LEU A 121 -11.87 -3.49 -4.25
CA LEU A 121 -12.31 -4.68 -3.53
C LEU A 121 -11.91 -5.94 -4.30
N MET A 122 -11.19 -6.85 -3.63
CA MET A 122 -10.89 -8.16 -4.21
C MET A 122 -12.09 -9.10 -4.11
N GLU A 123 -12.36 -9.81 -5.20
CA GLU A 123 -13.42 -10.81 -5.28
C GLU A 123 -12.86 -12.20 -4.95
N TYR A 124 -13.58 -12.96 -4.13
CA TYR A 124 -13.16 -14.31 -3.77
C TYR A 124 -13.61 -15.34 -4.81
N ASN A 125 -12.65 -16.01 -5.43
CA ASN A 125 -12.84 -17.14 -6.32
C ASN A 125 -12.67 -18.47 -5.57
N SER A 126 -13.79 -19.14 -5.26
CA SER A 126 -13.80 -20.40 -4.52
C SER A 126 -13.22 -21.58 -5.29
N ARG A 127 -13.16 -21.52 -6.62
CA ARG A 127 -12.60 -22.60 -7.45
C ARG A 127 -11.09 -22.70 -7.31
N TYR A 128 -10.41 -21.56 -7.20
CA TYR A 128 -8.95 -21.49 -7.08
C TYR A 128 -8.49 -21.14 -5.67
N ASN A 129 -9.41 -20.83 -4.75
CA ASN A 129 -9.13 -20.39 -3.40
C ASN A 129 -8.27 -19.11 -3.37
N LEU A 130 -8.57 -18.19 -4.29
CA LEU A 130 -7.88 -16.92 -4.50
C LEU A 130 -8.84 -15.76 -4.33
N PHE A 131 -8.32 -14.64 -3.83
CA PHE A 131 -8.89 -13.33 -4.03
C PHE A 131 -8.28 -12.72 -5.29
N GLU A 132 -9.10 -12.16 -6.15
CA GLU A 132 -8.73 -11.64 -7.46
C GLU A 132 -9.21 -10.20 -7.63
N LEU A 133 -8.43 -9.37 -8.29
CA LEU A 133 -8.82 -8.00 -8.67
C LEU A 133 -8.10 -7.61 -9.95
N VAL A 134 -8.79 -6.90 -10.85
CA VAL A 134 -8.19 -6.33 -12.04
C VAL A 134 -8.27 -4.81 -11.96
N LEU A 135 -7.12 -4.14 -12.03
CA LEU A 135 -7.04 -2.67 -12.08
C LEU A 135 -6.37 -2.21 -13.36
N LYS A 136 -6.93 -1.16 -13.97
CA LYS A 136 -6.31 -0.50 -15.13
C LYS A 136 -5.31 0.55 -14.65
N LEU A 137 -4.02 0.19 -14.67
CA LEU A 137 -2.93 1.05 -14.19
C LEU A 137 -2.00 1.45 -15.33
N LYS A 138 -1.38 2.61 -15.21
CA LYS A 138 -0.35 3.05 -16.17
C LYS A 138 0.91 2.20 -15.99
N GLN A 139 1.75 2.09 -17.01
CA GLN A 139 3.01 1.36 -16.84
C GLN A 139 3.94 2.03 -15.83
N GLY A 140 4.57 1.21 -14.99
CA GLY A 140 5.53 1.67 -14.02
C GLY A 140 5.85 0.67 -12.93
N PHE A 141 6.45 1.21 -11.88
CA PHE A 141 6.68 0.55 -10.61
C PHE A 141 5.57 0.95 -9.63
N TYR A 142 5.00 -0.01 -8.92
CA TYR A 142 3.92 0.23 -7.96
C TYR A 142 4.17 -0.51 -6.67
N ASN A 143 4.15 0.20 -5.54
CA ASN A 143 3.94 -0.42 -4.24
C ASN A 143 2.45 -0.60 -3.96
N TYR A 144 2.10 -1.73 -3.34
CA TYR A 144 0.73 -2.01 -2.91
C TYR A 144 0.68 -2.83 -1.63
N LYS A 145 -0.45 -2.77 -0.94
CA LYS A 145 -0.78 -3.59 0.23
C LYS A 145 -2.20 -4.13 0.12
N TYR A 146 -2.42 -5.24 0.80
CA TYR A 146 -3.76 -5.77 1.06
C TYR A 146 -4.23 -5.30 2.45
N ILE A 147 -5.39 -4.64 2.49
CA ILE A 147 -6.03 -4.24 3.74
C ILE A 147 -7.32 -5.04 3.93
N ALA A 148 -7.48 -5.63 5.12
CA ALA A 148 -8.74 -6.26 5.51
C ALA A 148 -9.63 -5.27 6.26
N VAL A 149 -10.93 -5.28 5.96
CA VAL A 149 -11.95 -4.43 6.57
C VAL A 149 -13.08 -5.31 7.08
N ASN A 150 -13.50 -5.09 8.32
CA ASN A 150 -14.61 -5.83 8.93
C ASN A 150 -15.98 -5.29 8.49
N GLN A 151 -17.06 -5.95 8.92
CA GLN A 151 -18.44 -5.53 8.65
C GLN A 151 -18.77 -4.12 9.18
N GLU A 152 -18.08 -3.65 10.22
CA GLU A 152 -18.22 -2.29 10.77
C GLU A 152 -17.44 -1.23 9.98
N LYS A 153 -16.87 -1.59 8.82
CA LYS A 153 -16.01 -0.72 8.00
C LYS A 153 -14.73 -0.26 8.70
N LYS A 154 -14.25 -1.01 9.69
CA LYS A 154 -12.98 -0.76 10.37
C LYS A 154 -11.87 -1.62 9.78
N ILE A 155 -10.71 -1.00 9.61
CA ILE A 155 -9.48 -1.68 9.18
C ILE A 155 -9.03 -2.66 10.26
N ILE A 156 -8.70 -3.89 9.87
CA ILE A 156 -8.09 -4.90 10.73
C ILE A 156 -6.59 -4.89 10.45
N HIS A 157 -5.86 -4.11 11.24
CA HIS A 157 -4.42 -3.90 11.03
C HIS A 157 -3.64 -5.22 11.09
N GLY A 158 -2.78 -5.45 10.09
CA GLY A 158 -1.91 -6.62 10.01
C GLY A 158 -2.61 -7.94 9.67
N GLU A 159 -3.90 -7.93 9.32
CA GLU A 159 -4.64 -9.18 9.04
C GLU A 159 -4.06 -9.98 7.87
N ILE A 160 -3.57 -9.29 6.83
CA ILE A 160 -2.94 -9.91 5.68
C ILE A 160 -1.41 -9.83 5.78
N SER A 161 -0.88 -8.61 5.91
CA SER A 161 0.56 -8.34 5.85
C SER A 161 1.34 -8.62 7.14
N GLY A 162 0.66 -8.66 8.29
CA GLY A 162 1.30 -8.66 9.62
C GLY A 162 1.60 -7.26 10.15
N ASN A 163 2.06 -7.23 11.41
CA ASN A 163 2.55 -6.04 12.10
C ASN A 163 3.90 -6.37 12.75
N PHE A 164 4.96 -5.78 12.22
CA PHE A 164 6.35 -5.97 12.64
C PHE A 164 6.93 -4.59 12.97
N ASP A 165 7.51 -4.46 14.15
CA ASP A 165 8.10 -3.22 14.65
C ASP A 165 9.39 -2.87 13.89
N GLU A 166 10.04 -3.84 13.26
CA GLU A 166 11.24 -3.64 12.44
C GLU A 166 10.96 -2.98 11.07
N THR A 167 9.68 -2.89 10.67
CA THR A 167 9.27 -2.34 9.37
C THR A 167 9.71 -0.88 9.22
N GLU A 168 10.31 -0.56 8.07
CA GLU A 168 10.63 0.82 7.73
C GLU A 168 9.35 1.60 7.43
N ASN A 169 9.04 2.61 8.25
CA ASN A 169 7.91 3.49 8.05
C ASN A 169 8.34 4.94 8.21
N GLU A 170 7.69 5.80 7.45
CA GLU A 170 7.82 7.25 7.53
C GLU A 170 6.64 7.88 8.25
N TYR A 171 6.92 8.64 9.32
CA TYR A 171 5.93 9.37 10.09
C TYR A 171 6.09 10.87 9.87
N ASN A 172 5.01 11.50 9.42
CA ASN A 172 4.93 12.95 9.24
C ASN A 172 4.13 13.58 10.38
N VAL A 173 4.71 14.59 11.04
CA VAL A 173 4.07 15.36 12.11
C VAL A 173 3.78 16.75 11.58
N ILE A 174 2.50 17.12 11.55
CA ILE A 174 2.05 18.46 11.15
C ILE A 174 1.52 19.19 12.37
N VAL A 175 2.12 20.31 12.70
CA VAL A 175 1.73 21.12 13.86
C VAL A 175 0.78 22.21 13.41
N TYR A 176 -0.47 22.11 13.85
CA TYR A 176 -1.50 23.11 13.62
C TYR A 176 -1.62 24.07 14.81
N TYR A 177 -1.86 25.34 14.52
CA TYR A 177 -2.11 26.38 15.52
C TYR A 177 -3.19 27.35 15.04
N ARG A 178 -4.15 27.63 15.93
CA ARG A 178 -5.18 28.65 15.75
C ARG A 178 -5.20 29.52 17.00
N ASN A 179 -4.93 30.82 16.82
CA ASN A 179 -5.03 31.78 17.92
C ASN A 179 -6.49 32.18 18.16
N TYR A 180 -6.77 32.76 19.33
CA TYR A 180 -8.10 33.30 19.63
C TYR A 180 -8.49 34.37 18.59
N GLY A 181 -9.69 34.24 18.02
CA GLY A 181 -10.20 35.13 16.99
C GLY A 181 -9.74 34.81 15.56
N GLU A 182 -8.83 33.86 15.36
CA GLU A 182 -8.45 33.41 14.01
C GLU A 182 -9.54 32.53 13.40
N ARG A 183 -9.69 32.63 12.08
CA ARG A 183 -10.76 31.95 11.32
C ARG A 183 -10.32 30.64 10.65
N PHE A 184 -9.05 30.24 10.82
CA PHE A 184 -8.49 29.05 10.19
C PHE A 184 -7.33 28.47 11.02
N ASP A 185 -7.03 27.19 10.80
CA ASP A 185 -5.85 26.53 11.38
C ASP A 185 -4.63 26.78 10.50
N ARG A 186 -3.54 27.28 11.10
CA ARG A 186 -2.26 27.44 10.42
C ARG A 186 -1.40 26.22 10.66
N VAL A 187 -0.73 25.74 9.62
CA VAL A 187 0.43 24.87 9.79
C VAL A 187 1.60 25.75 10.23
N VAL A 188 2.07 25.54 11.46
CA VAL A 188 3.20 26.29 12.03
C VAL A 188 4.49 25.48 12.09
N GLY A 189 4.43 24.21 11.69
CA GLY A 189 5.61 23.36 11.55
C GLY A 189 5.27 22.01 10.93
N VAL A 190 6.25 21.42 10.27
CA VAL A 190 6.21 20.04 9.76
C VAL A 190 7.50 19.36 10.18
N GLY A 191 7.40 18.13 10.66
CA GLY A 191 8.52 17.27 11.00
C GLY A 191 8.33 15.89 10.39
N LYS A 192 9.43 15.19 10.16
CA LYS A 192 9.45 13.84 9.60
C LYS A 192 10.39 12.96 10.42
N GLY A 193 9.99 11.72 10.67
CA GLY A 193 10.80 10.71 11.34
C GLY A 193 10.67 9.36 10.64
N LEU A 194 11.77 8.62 10.54
CA LEU A 194 11.81 7.26 9.99
C LEU A 194 11.99 6.26 11.13
N SER A 195 11.29 5.13 11.09
CA SER A 195 11.38 4.09 12.13
C SER A 195 12.78 3.50 12.27
N GLN A 196 13.60 3.50 11.21
CA GLN A 196 15.00 3.06 11.25
C GLN A 196 15.85 3.77 12.31
N PHE A 197 15.47 4.99 12.69
CA PHE A 197 16.19 5.81 13.69
C PHE A 197 15.44 5.92 15.01
N ILE A 198 14.29 5.23 15.16
CA ILE A 198 13.54 5.19 16.42
C ILE A 198 14.18 4.14 17.31
N THR A 199 14.86 4.60 18.36
CA THR A 199 15.48 3.74 19.37
C THR A 199 14.48 3.43 20.48
N ASN A 200 14.36 2.15 20.84
CA ASN A 200 13.68 1.70 22.06
C ASN A 200 14.41 2.14 23.34
#